data_AF-A0A958PKT8-F1
#
_entry.id   AF-A0A958PKT8-F1
#
_cell.length_a   1.000
_cell.length_b   1.000
_cell.length_c   1.000
_cell.angle_alpha   90.00
_cell.angle_beta   90.00
_cell.angle_gamma   90.00
#
_symmetry.space_group_name_H-M   'P 1'
#
loop_
_entity.id
_entity.type
_entity.pdbx_description
1 polymer ?
#
loop_
_entity_poly.entity_id
_entity_poly.type
_entity_poly.pdbx_seq_one_letter_code
_entity_poly.pdbx_strand_id
1 'polypeptide(L)'
;MLFFQNIGLDKKWRANWAKLELFSSTVYLLVIPNKPVLPLYKSRSFVHQKYVVEGLSLAQIAAEIFSSKEAVRASLKRFDIPIREAHNPHNGRVSEPRYGVKLRSGRATPHLAEQQMIESIQELRSQGLTLRKIAEILTSMGVPTKKRGKRWHPEMVNRILSN
;
A
#
# COMPACT_ATOMS: atom_id res chain seq x y z
N MET A 1 4.26 34.91 44.64
CA MET A 1 5.00 36.17 44.90
C MET A 1 5.29 36.21 46.39
N LEU A 2 6.58 36.08 46.75
CA LEU A 2 7.26 36.42 48.02
C LEU A 2 6.80 35.71 49.31
N PHE A 3 7.57 34.73 49.80
CA PHE A 3 8.72 34.87 50.73
C PHE A 3 8.28 35.24 52.15
N PHE A 4 8.52 34.34 53.12
CA PHE A 4 9.40 34.67 54.24
C PHE A 4 9.92 33.39 54.91
N GLN A 5 11.19 33.48 55.23
CA GLN A 5 12.11 32.44 55.66
C GLN A 5 12.25 32.52 57.18
N ASN A 6 12.65 31.39 57.78
CA ASN A 6 13.38 31.29 59.06
C ASN A 6 12.67 31.71 60.35
N ILE A 7 12.27 30.72 61.17
CA ILE A 7 12.57 30.75 62.62
C ILE A 7 12.73 29.31 63.14
N GLY A 8 13.84 29.05 63.81
CA GLY A 8 14.25 27.74 64.32
C GLY A 8 13.29 27.14 65.35
N LEU A 9 13.15 25.82 65.31
CA LEU A 9 12.40 25.05 66.30
C LEU A 9 13.30 23.96 66.90
N ASP A 10 13.74 24.28 68.12
CA ASP A 10 13.89 23.47 69.33
C ASP A 10 13.98 21.93 69.20
N LYS A 11 14.95 21.37 69.93
CA LYS A 11 15.37 19.95 70.00
C LYS A 11 14.30 19.00 70.54
N LYS A 12 13.12 19.50 70.90
CA LYS A 12 12.01 18.73 71.48
C LYS A 12 11.12 18.02 70.45
N TRP A 13 11.31 18.27 69.15
CA TRP A 13 10.53 17.63 68.08
C TRP A 13 11.04 16.23 67.67
N ARG A 14 12.23 15.80 68.12
CA ARG A 14 12.80 14.49 67.75
C ARG A 14 12.14 13.28 68.42
N ALA A 15 11.37 13.47 69.50
CA ALA A 15 10.81 12.35 70.25
C ALA A 15 9.55 11.72 69.64
N ASN A 16 8.95 12.34 68.63
CA ASN A 16 7.76 11.79 67.94
C ASN A 16 8.05 11.15 66.57
N TRP A 17 9.30 11.16 66.11
CA TRP A 17 9.67 10.53 64.83
C TRP A 17 10.12 9.07 64.98
N ALA A 18 10.55 8.64 66.18
CA ALA A 18 10.99 7.27 66.44
C ALA A 18 9.86 6.22 66.54
N LYS A 19 8.58 6.62 66.44
CA LYS A 19 7.44 5.69 66.40
C LYS A 19 6.88 5.45 64.98
N LEU A 20 7.44 6.10 63.96
CA LEU A 20 7.07 5.91 62.55
C LEU A 20 8.17 5.20 61.74
N GLU A 21 9.06 4.46 62.40
CA GLU A 21 10.17 3.73 61.76
C GLU A 21 10.02 2.20 61.76
N LEU A 22 8.84 1.65 62.06
CA LEU A 22 8.67 0.19 62.19
C LEU A 22 7.69 -0.46 61.21
N PHE A 23 7.38 0.15 60.06
CA PHE A 23 6.77 -0.58 58.93
C PHE A 23 7.07 0.12 57.60
N SER A 24 8.33 0.06 57.16
CA SER A 24 8.63 0.16 55.72
C SER A 24 9.44 -1.06 55.32
N SER A 25 8.74 -2.19 55.23
CA SER A 25 9.17 -3.31 54.41
C SER A 25 9.36 -2.79 52.99
N THR A 26 10.59 -2.37 52.72
CA THR A 26 11.08 -1.98 51.40
C THR A 26 11.04 -3.25 50.56
N VAL A 27 9.93 -3.45 49.85
CA VAL A 27 9.84 -4.43 48.79
C VAL A 27 10.77 -3.93 47.69
N TYR A 28 11.97 -4.49 47.63
CA TYR A 28 12.81 -4.37 46.45
C TYR A 28 12.09 -5.07 45.30
N LEU A 29 11.29 -4.32 44.55
CA LEU A 29 10.88 -4.73 43.21
C LEU A 29 12.16 -4.78 42.38
N LEU A 30 12.72 -5.98 42.24
CA LEU A 30 13.68 -6.26 41.17
C LEU A 30 12.95 -6.01 39.86
N VAL A 31 13.11 -4.81 39.30
CA VAL A 31 12.79 -4.52 37.91
C VAL A 31 13.75 -5.37 37.10
N ILE A 32 13.33 -6.59 36.76
CA ILE A 32 14.03 -7.41 35.78
C ILE A 32 14.05 -6.56 34.51
N PRO A 33 15.23 -6.12 34.01
CA PRO A 33 15.27 -5.37 32.77
C PRO A 33 14.63 -6.26 31.70
N ASN A 34 13.53 -5.79 31.14
CA ASN A 34 12.73 -6.51 30.16
C ASN A 34 13.70 -6.95 29.06
N LYS A 35 14.01 -8.25 28.99
CA LYS A 35 14.93 -8.81 28.00
C LYS A 35 14.43 -8.32 26.64
N PRO A 36 15.26 -7.70 25.77
CA PRO A 36 14.77 -7.14 24.53
C PRO A 36 14.11 -8.27 23.74
N VAL A 37 12.78 -8.24 23.69
CA VAL A 37 12.02 -9.22 22.94
C VAL A 37 12.46 -9.02 21.50
N LEU A 38 13.13 -10.01 20.92
CA LEU A 38 13.57 -9.91 19.54
C LEU A 38 12.37 -9.47 18.70
N PRO A 39 12.52 -8.47 17.81
CA PRO A 39 11.40 -8.03 17.00
C PRO A 39 10.81 -9.24 16.28
N LEU A 40 9.48 -9.38 16.31
CA LEU A 40 8.77 -10.65 16.01
C LEU A 40 9.12 -11.23 14.64
N TYR A 41 9.48 -10.40 13.67
CA TYR A 41 9.97 -10.85 12.35
C TYR A 41 11.27 -11.66 12.40
N LYS A 42 12.10 -11.54 13.46
CA LYS A 42 13.32 -12.35 13.65
C LYS A 42 13.03 -13.75 14.17
N SER A 43 11.78 -14.10 14.43
CA SER A 43 11.39 -15.47 14.78
C SER A 43 10.95 -16.22 13.53
N ARG A 44 11.66 -17.31 13.20
CA ARG A 44 11.31 -18.18 12.05
C ARG A 44 9.91 -18.76 12.19
N SER A 45 9.54 -19.22 13.38
CA SER A 45 8.24 -19.84 13.62
C SER A 45 7.09 -18.84 13.41
N PHE A 46 7.26 -17.61 13.91
CA PHE A 46 6.26 -16.55 13.73
C PHE A 46 6.07 -16.21 12.25
N VAL A 47 7.17 -15.96 11.52
CA VAL A 47 7.10 -15.60 10.09
C VAL A 47 6.52 -16.76 9.27
N HIS A 48 6.91 -18.01 9.55
CA HIS A 48 6.37 -19.18 8.86
C HIS A 48 4.87 -19.36 9.15
N GLN A 49 4.44 -19.25 10.40
CA GLN A 49 3.04 -19.36 10.78
C GLN A 49 2.19 -18.32 10.05
N LYS A 50 2.58 -17.05 10.11
CA LYS A 50 1.82 -15.95 9.51
C LYS A 50 1.83 -15.99 7.98
N TYR A 51 2.97 -16.28 7.39
CA TYR A 51 3.16 -16.22 5.94
C TYR A 51 2.75 -17.49 5.22
N VAL A 52 3.08 -18.67 5.74
CA VAL A 52 2.84 -19.96 5.08
C VAL A 52 1.50 -20.55 5.52
N VAL A 53 1.24 -20.62 6.83
CA VAL A 53 0.05 -21.29 7.40
C VAL A 53 -1.19 -20.41 7.30
N GLU A 54 -1.13 -19.18 7.83
CA GLU A 54 -2.26 -18.23 7.80
C GLU A 54 -2.38 -17.51 6.45
N GLY A 55 -1.32 -17.56 5.65
CA GLY A 55 -1.30 -17.05 4.28
C GLY A 55 -1.34 -15.53 4.14
N LEU A 56 -0.98 -14.78 5.18
CA LEU A 56 -0.96 -13.32 5.17
C LEU A 56 0.08 -12.76 4.18
N SER A 57 -0.24 -11.59 3.62
CA SER A 57 0.71 -10.82 2.81
C SER A 57 1.77 -10.14 3.67
N LEU A 58 2.93 -9.83 3.06
CA LEU A 58 4.02 -9.12 3.76
C LEU A 58 3.57 -7.79 4.39
N ALA A 59 2.63 -7.09 3.75
CA ALA A 59 2.11 -5.82 4.25
C ALA A 59 1.19 -6.01 5.46
N GLN A 60 0.37 -7.07 5.47
CA GLN A 60 -0.48 -7.40 6.62
C GLN A 60 0.37 -7.80 7.82
N ILE A 61 1.37 -8.67 7.61
CA ILE A 61 2.29 -9.07 8.68
C ILE A 61 3.03 -7.84 9.23
N ALA A 62 3.53 -6.98 8.35
CA ALA A 62 4.21 -5.74 8.73
C ALA A 62 3.32 -4.81 9.56
N ALA A 63 2.05 -4.65 9.17
CA ALA A 63 1.07 -3.86 9.92
C ALA A 63 0.77 -4.46 11.30
N GLU A 64 0.66 -5.80 11.40
CA GLU A 64 0.38 -6.51 12.65
C GLU A 64 1.50 -6.35 13.69
N ILE A 65 2.77 -6.38 13.24
CA ILE A 65 3.93 -6.28 14.15
C ILE A 65 4.55 -4.88 14.18
N PHE A 66 3.89 -3.88 13.58
CA PHE A 66 4.38 -2.50 13.45
C PHE A 66 5.83 -2.42 12.91
N SER A 67 6.13 -3.20 11.88
CA SER A 67 7.43 -3.21 11.23
C SER A 67 7.32 -2.87 9.74
N SER A 68 8.44 -2.73 9.05
CA SER A 68 8.43 -2.49 7.61
C SER A 68 8.19 -3.79 6.84
N LYS A 69 7.55 -3.68 5.68
CA LYS A 69 7.39 -4.80 4.73
C LYS A 69 8.74 -5.40 4.33
N GLU A 70 9.76 -4.54 4.21
CA GLU A 70 11.12 -4.90 3.88
C GLU A 70 11.79 -5.71 4.99
N ALA A 71 11.52 -5.41 6.27
CA ALA A 71 12.02 -6.21 7.39
C ALA A 71 11.43 -7.63 7.39
N VAL A 72 10.14 -7.77 7.12
CA VAL A 72 9.47 -9.08 6.96
C VAL A 72 10.04 -9.82 5.75
N ARG A 73 10.22 -9.13 4.62
CA ARG A 73 10.83 -9.72 3.40
C ARG A 73 12.26 -10.20 3.65
N ALA A 74 13.08 -9.41 4.34
CA ALA A 74 14.45 -9.79 4.69
C ALA A 74 14.47 -11.02 5.61
N SER A 75 13.49 -11.14 6.50
CA SER A 75 13.36 -12.29 7.40
C SER A 75 12.97 -13.58 6.66
N LEU A 76 12.06 -13.50 5.69
CA LEU A 76 11.75 -14.65 4.82
C LEU A 76 13.00 -15.15 4.09
N LYS A 77 13.78 -14.22 3.51
CA LYS A 77 15.07 -14.56 2.88
C LYS A 77 16.04 -15.20 3.86
N ARG A 78 16.15 -14.65 5.07
CA ARG A 78 17.05 -15.16 6.12
C ARG A 78 16.70 -16.58 6.58
N PHE A 79 15.42 -16.96 6.53
CA PHE A 79 14.94 -18.27 6.97
C PHE A 79 14.70 -19.25 5.83
N ASP A 80 15.15 -18.91 4.62
CA ASP A 80 14.94 -19.70 3.40
C ASP A 80 13.47 -20.05 3.14
N ILE A 81 12.56 -19.13 3.48
CA ILE A 81 11.14 -19.27 3.18
C ILE A 81 10.89 -18.65 1.80
N PRO A 82 10.38 -19.43 0.83
CA PRO A 82 10.22 -18.95 -0.54
C PRO A 82 9.24 -17.79 -0.59
N ILE A 83 9.64 -16.70 -1.24
CA ILE A 83 8.77 -15.55 -1.46
C ILE A 83 7.79 -15.95 -2.57
N ARG A 84 6.51 -16.01 -2.23
CA ARG A 84 5.39 -16.16 -3.19
C ARG A 84 5.61 -15.19 -4.34
N GLU A 85 5.39 -15.67 -5.57
CA GLU A 85 5.46 -14.83 -6.75
C GLU A 85 4.68 -13.54 -6.52
N ALA A 86 5.25 -12.43 -6.96
CA ALA A 86 4.59 -11.15 -6.82
C ALA A 86 3.20 -11.27 -7.44
N HIS A 87 2.16 -11.19 -6.61
CA HIS A 87 0.81 -11.02 -7.11
C HIS A 87 0.86 -9.84 -8.08
N ASN A 88 0.60 -10.13 -9.37
CA ASN A 88 0.83 -9.23 -10.49
C ASN A 88 0.64 -7.77 -10.04
N PRO A 89 1.67 -6.91 -10.04
CA PRO A 89 1.62 -5.61 -9.36
C PRO A 89 0.50 -4.71 -9.91
N HIS A 90 0.00 -5.03 -11.09
CA HIS A 90 -1.12 -4.36 -11.70
C HIS A 90 -2.48 -4.98 -11.34
N ASN A 91 -2.60 -6.20 -10.80
CA ASN A 91 -3.89 -6.86 -10.50
C ASN A 91 -4.91 -6.69 -11.66
N GLY A 92 -4.46 -6.84 -12.91
CA GLY A 92 -5.26 -6.57 -14.11
C GLY A 92 -5.69 -5.10 -14.33
N ARG A 93 -5.28 -4.17 -13.47
CA ARG A 93 -5.44 -2.72 -13.62
C ARG A 93 -4.53 -2.25 -14.75
N VAL A 94 -5.11 -2.08 -15.92
CA VAL A 94 -4.46 -1.39 -17.03
C VAL A 94 -4.40 0.09 -16.67
N SER A 95 -3.19 0.67 -16.66
CA SER A 95 -2.97 2.09 -16.37
C SER A 95 -3.61 3.01 -17.42
N GLU A 96 -3.72 2.53 -18.66
CA GLU A 96 -4.37 3.24 -19.76
C GLU A 96 -5.33 2.31 -20.53
N PRO A 97 -6.65 2.54 -20.49
CA PRO A 97 -7.58 1.73 -21.26
C PRO A 97 -7.41 1.96 -22.75
N ARG A 98 -7.43 0.87 -23.52
CA ARG A 98 -7.47 0.90 -24.98
C ARG A 98 -8.75 1.59 -25.49
N TYR A 99 -8.74 2.02 -26.74
CA TYR A 99 -9.96 2.48 -27.41
C TYR A 99 -10.97 1.31 -27.48
N GLY A 100 -12.24 1.58 -27.21
CA GLY A 100 -13.31 0.58 -27.05
C GLY A 100 -13.59 0.19 -25.60
N VAL A 101 -12.71 0.54 -24.65
CA VAL A 101 -12.80 0.10 -23.25
C VAL A 101 -12.79 1.30 -22.30
N LYS A 102 -13.68 1.34 -21.33
CA LYS A 102 -13.68 2.31 -20.24
C LYS A 102 -13.37 1.60 -18.92
N LEU A 103 -12.54 2.21 -18.09
CA LEU A 103 -12.31 1.70 -16.74
C LEU A 103 -13.47 2.12 -15.82
N ARG A 104 -14.13 1.15 -15.18
CA ARG A 104 -15.03 1.37 -14.05
C ARG A 104 -14.51 0.56 -12.86
N SER A 105 -14.26 1.23 -11.73
CA SER A 105 -13.73 0.59 -10.52
C SER A 105 -12.48 -0.26 -10.75
N GLY A 106 -11.59 0.19 -11.64
CA GLY A 106 -10.36 -0.52 -12.02
C GLY A 106 -10.54 -1.72 -12.94
N ARG A 107 -11.77 -2.00 -13.42
CA ARG A 107 -12.08 -3.07 -14.37
C ARG A 107 -12.39 -2.50 -15.75
N ALA A 108 -11.95 -3.20 -16.80
CA ALA A 108 -12.26 -2.91 -18.19
C ALA A 108 -13.73 -3.22 -18.49
N THR A 109 -14.50 -2.22 -18.91
CA THR A 109 -15.90 -2.36 -19.36
C THR A 109 -16.02 -1.83 -20.79
N PRO A 110 -16.81 -2.46 -21.68
CA PRO A 110 -17.02 -1.94 -23.02
C PRO A 110 -17.58 -0.51 -23.03
N HIS A 111 -17.08 0.32 -23.95
CA HIS A 111 -17.62 1.65 -24.20
C HIS A 111 -18.37 1.66 -25.52
N LEU A 112 -19.71 1.63 -25.47
CA LEU A 112 -20.57 1.40 -26.64
C LEU A 112 -20.24 2.31 -27.84
N ALA A 113 -20.10 3.62 -27.62
CA ALA A 113 -19.78 4.56 -28.70
C ALA A 113 -18.38 4.34 -29.31
N GLU A 114 -17.40 3.90 -28.51
CA GLU A 114 -16.08 3.58 -29.05
C GLU A 114 -16.09 2.21 -29.76
N GLN A 115 -16.93 1.27 -29.31
CA GLN A 115 -17.11 -0.03 -29.97
C GLN A 115 -17.77 0.11 -31.35
N GLN A 116 -18.81 0.92 -31.46
CA GLN A 116 -19.41 1.26 -32.76
C GLN A 116 -18.38 1.88 -33.72
N MET A 117 -17.48 2.71 -33.19
CA MET A 117 -16.38 3.26 -33.98
C MET A 117 -15.34 2.24 -34.41
N ILE A 118 -15.06 1.24 -33.58
CA ILE A 118 -14.19 0.14 -33.97
C ILE A 118 -14.83 -0.64 -35.13
N GLU A 119 -16.12 -0.92 -35.05
CA GLU A 119 -16.88 -1.61 -36.11
C GLU A 119 -16.85 -0.80 -37.41
N SER A 120 -17.14 0.51 -37.38
CA SER A 120 -17.04 1.36 -38.57
C SER A 120 -15.61 1.41 -39.14
N ILE A 121 -14.57 1.42 -38.29
CA ILE A 121 -13.17 1.40 -38.74
C ILE A 121 -12.84 0.08 -39.45
N GLN A 122 -13.34 -1.04 -38.94
CA GLN A 122 -13.17 -2.36 -39.57
C GLN A 122 -13.91 -2.43 -40.91
N GLU A 123 -15.12 -1.90 -40.97
CA GLU A 123 -15.90 -1.83 -42.21
C GLU A 123 -15.18 -0.98 -43.27
N LEU A 124 -14.75 0.23 -42.93
CA LEU A 124 -13.98 1.09 -43.84
C LEU A 124 -12.69 0.40 -44.32
N ARG A 125 -12.04 -0.38 -43.44
CA ARG A 125 -10.87 -1.15 -43.82
C ARG A 125 -11.21 -2.27 -44.80
N SER A 126 -12.33 -2.95 -44.62
CA SER A 126 -12.81 -4.01 -45.52
C SER A 126 -13.16 -3.47 -46.92
N GLN A 127 -13.59 -2.21 -47.01
CA GLN A 127 -13.83 -1.50 -48.27
C GLN A 127 -12.53 -1.11 -49.00
N GLY A 128 -11.36 -1.46 -48.47
CA GLY A 128 -10.06 -1.20 -49.10
C GLY A 128 -9.47 0.18 -48.80
N LEU A 129 -10.09 0.97 -47.92
CA LEU A 129 -9.56 2.28 -47.55
C LEU A 129 -8.21 2.15 -46.83
N THR A 130 -7.30 3.07 -47.13
CA THR A 130 -6.00 3.15 -46.45
C THR A 130 -6.17 3.73 -45.05
N LEU A 131 -5.27 3.37 -44.13
CA LEU A 131 -5.28 3.88 -42.75
C LEU A 131 -5.28 5.42 -42.70
N ARG A 132 -4.59 6.06 -43.65
CA ARG A 132 -4.57 7.52 -43.78
C ARG A 132 -5.93 8.09 -44.15
N LYS A 133 -6.61 7.48 -45.13
CA LYS A 133 -7.94 7.91 -45.56
C LYS A 133 -8.98 7.72 -44.45
N ILE A 134 -8.89 6.61 -43.71
CA ILE A 134 -9.76 6.36 -42.54
C ILE A 134 -9.54 7.44 -41.48
N ALA A 135 -8.29 7.77 -41.14
CA ALA A 135 -7.99 8.83 -40.17
C ALA A 135 -8.48 10.22 -40.61
N GLU A 136 -8.40 10.54 -41.90
CA GLU A 136 -8.97 11.77 -42.46
C GLU A 136 -10.49 11.82 -42.29
N ILE A 137 -11.19 10.73 -42.65
CA ILE A 137 -12.65 10.62 -42.51
C ILE A 137 -13.08 10.78 -41.04
N LEU A 138 -12.43 10.09 -40.11
CA LEU A 138 -12.72 10.19 -38.68
C LEU A 138 -12.48 11.61 -38.14
N THR A 139 -11.43 12.27 -38.62
CA THR A 139 -11.12 13.66 -38.25
C THR A 139 -12.16 14.62 -38.81
N SER A 140 -12.58 14.46 -40.08
CA SER A 140 -13.59 15.32 -40.70
C SER A 140 -14.98 15.13 -40.09
N MET A 141 -15.31 13.92 -39.64
CA MET A 141 -16.57 13.65 -38.91
C MET A 141 -16.56 14.18 -37.47
N GLY A 142 -15.45 14.73 -36.99
CA GLY A 142 -15.34 15.26 -35.62
C GLY A 142 -15.39 14.18 -34.53
N VAL A 143 -15.08 12.93 -34.86
CA VAL A 143 -15.13 11.82 -33.91
C VAL A 143 -14.03 12.00 -32.85
N PRO A 144 -14.36 12.05 -31.54
CA PRO A 144 -13.37 12.26 -30.50
C PRO A 144 -12.47 11.03 -30.33
N THR A 145 -11.18 11.29 -30.19
CA THR A 145 -10.19 10.28 -29.79
C THR A 145 -10.27 10.00 -28.28
N LYS A 146 -9.60 8.94 -27.79
CA LYS A 146 -9.64 8.53 -26.37
C LYS A 146 -9.38 9.66 -25.38
N LYS A 147 -8.35 10.48 -25.67
CA LYS A 147 -7.92 11.64 -24.88
C LYS A 147 -8.52 12.96 -25.38
N ARG A 148 -9.55 12.90 -26.24
CA ARG A 148 -10.17 14.07 -26.89
C ARG A 148 -9.14 14.97 -27.60
N GLY A 149 -8.15 14.36 -28.24
CA GLY A 149 -7.17 15.05 -29.09
C GLY A 149 -7.80 15.61 -30.37
N LYS A 150 -7.10 16.57 -30.99
CA LYS A 150 -7.60 17.40 -32.11
C LYS A 150 -7.77 16.66 -33.45
N ARG A 151 -7.08 15.53 -33.68
CA ARG A 151 -7.13 14.76 -34.94
C ARG A 151 -6.85 13.28 -34.73
N TRP A 152 -7.32 12.45 -35.66
CA TRP A 152 -6.92 11.05 -35.76
C TRP A 152 -5.59 10.91 -36.49
N HIS A 153 -4.66 10.15 -35.92
CA HIS A 153 -3.42 9.77 -36.58
C HIS A 153 -3.57 8.37 -37.20
N PRO A 154 -3.03 8.07 -38.39
CA PRO A 154 -3.13 6.74 -39.01
C PRO A 154 -2.64 5.61 -38.10
N GLU A 155 -1.60 5.89 -37.30
CA GLU A 155 -1.08 4.98 -36.27
C GLU A 155 -2.14 4.59 -35.22
N MET A 156 -3.05 5.49 -34.86
CA MET A 156 -4.13 5.17 -33.91
C MET A 156 -5.11 4.17 -34.50
N VAL A 157 -5.43 4.32 -35.79
CA VAL A 157 -6.27 3.38 -36.53
C VAL A 157 -5.59 2.02 -36.62
N ASN A 158 -4.27 2.01 -36.90
CA ASN A 158 -3.48 0.78 -36.93
C ASN A 158 -3.52 0.04 -35.59
N ARG A 159 -3.37 0.75 -34.47
CA ARG A 159 -3.43 0.17 -33.12
C ARG A 159 -4.80 -0.40 -32.76
N ILE A 160 -5.87 0.14 -33.32
CA ILE A 160 -7.23 -0.41 -33.15
C ILE A 160 -7.38 -1.72 -33.94
N LEU A 161 -6.85 -1.76 -35.16
CA LEU A 161 -6.96 -2.93 -36.04
C LEU A 161 -5.98 -4.07 -35.72
N SER A 162 -4.81 -3.73 -35.16
CA SER A 162 -3.76 -4.70 -34.83
C SER A 162 -3.95 -5.36 -33.45
N ASN A 163 -5.10 -5.16 -32.82
CA ASN A 163 -5.39 -5.54 -31.44
C ASN A 163 -6.55 -6.53 -31.37
#